data_AF-A0A9E7MAX3-F1
#
_entry.id   AF-A0A9E7MAX3-F1
#
_cell.length_a   1.000
_cell.length_b   1.000
_cell.length_c   1.000
_cell.angle_alpha   90.00
_cell.angle_beta   90.00
_cell.angle_gamma   90.00
#
_symmetry.space_group_name_H-M   'P 1'
#
loop_
_entity.id
_entity.type
_entity.pdbx_description
1 polymer ?
#
loop_
_entity_poly.entity_id
_entity_poly.type
_entity_poly.pdbx_seq_one_letter_code
_entity_poly.pdbx_strand_id
1 'polypeptide(L)'
;MRKGLFGILISVVLVLSISYYGLVSKGQYIFSGYIVEGRPVEVQNAIVLADTDCIPDKEYTTLTCTAIIDIGGEILKVRYTHPIDVPCLSRGDKVNISIEGDSTLRLIRVGKPSMEH
;
A
#
# COMPACT_ATOMS: atom_id res chain seq x y z
N MET A 1 -32.22 23.13 27.91
CA MET A 1 -31.75 21.74 27.66
C MET A 1 -31.51 21.38 26.18
N ARG A 2 -32.14 22.03 25.18
CA ARG A 2 -31.93 21.69 23.75
C ARG A 2 -30.53 21.99 23.18
N LYS A 3 -29.79 22.99 23.70
CA LYS A 3 -28.49 23.39 23.14
C LYS A 3 -27.33 22.44 23.47
N GLY A 4 -27.39 21.71 24.58
CA GLY A 4 -26.35 20.74 24.97
C GLY A 4 -26.35 19.47 24.13
N LEU A 5 -27.54 19.01 23.71
CA LEU A 5 -27.70 17.85 22.82
C LEU A 5 -27.10 18.09 21.43
N PHE A 6 -27.22 19.31 20.89
CA PHE A 6 -26.62 19.66 19.60
C PHE A 6 -25.09 19.67 19.64
N GLY A 7 -24.48 20.15 20.72
CA GLY A 7 -23.02 20.12 20.88
C GLY A 7 -22.46 18.70 20.97
N ILE A 8 -23.17 17.80 21.65
CA ILE A 8 -22.78 16.38 21.76
C ILE A 8 -22.91 15.69 20.39
N LEU A 9 -24.00 15.93 19.65
CA LEU A 9 -24.18 15.37 18.31
C LEU A 9 -23.07 15.82 17.34
N ILE A 10 -22.68 17.09 17.37
CA ILE A 10 -21.58 17.60 16.53
C ILE A 10 -20.26 16.94 16.91
N SER A 11 -19.93 16.84 18.20
CA SER A 11 -18.70 16.17 18.65
C SER A 11 -18.67 14.68 18.28
N VAL A 12 -19.78 13.96 18.40
CA VAL A 12 -19.88 12.55 18.02
C VAL A 12 -19.68 12.37 16.52
N VAL A 13 -20.32 13.21 15.70
CA VAL A 13 -20.11 13.19 14.24
C VAL A 13 -18.65 13.47 13.90
N LEU A 14 -18.01 14.44 14.55
CA LEU A 14 -16.61 14.79 14.31
C LEU A 14 -15.67 13.63 14.63
N VAL A 15 -15.84 12.98 15.78
CA VAL A 15 -15.05 11.81 16.20
C VAL A 15 -15.26 10.64 15.25
N LEU A 16 -16.50 10.39 14.82
CA LEU A 16 -16.81 9.35 13.84
C LEU A 16 -16.13 9.61 12.49
N SER A 17 -16.17 10.84 11.98
CA SER A 17 -15.48 11.19 10.74
C SER A 17 -13.96 11.04 10.84
N ILE A 18 -13.33 11.52 11.93
CA ILE A 18 -11.88 11.36 12.13
C ILE A 18 -11.49 9.88 12.18
N SER A 19 -12.29 9.06 12.87
CA SER A 19 -12.07 7.61 12.97
C SER A 19 -12.21 6.92 11.61
N TYR A 20 -13.20 7.32 10.81
CA TYR A 20 -13.44 6.78 9.48
C TYR A 20 -12.29 7.09 8.52
N TYR A 21 -11.85 8.35 8.43
CA TYR A 21 -10.73 8.73 7.57
C TYR A 21 -9.41 8.07 7.99
N GLY A 22 -9.18 7.88 9.30
CA GLY A 22 -7.99 7.19 9.82
C GLY A 22 -7.93 5.69 9.45
N LEU A 23 -9.08 5.02 9.32
CA LEU A 23 -9.16 3.62 8.88
C LEU A 23 -8.98 3.47 7.37
N VAL A 24 -9.57 4.37 6.57
CA VAL A 24 -9.45 4.35 5.11
C VAL A 24 -7.99 4.54 4.65
N SER A 25 -7.24 5.43 5.31
CA SER A 25 -5.82 5.65 5.03
C SER A 25 -4.96 4.38 5.17
N LYS A 26 -5.31 3.44 6.04
CA LYS A 26 -4.55 2.19 6.23
C LYS A 26 -4.76 1.19 5.08
N GLY A 27 -5.87 1.29 4.36
CA GLY A 27 -6.16 0.42 3.21
C GLY A 27 -5.44 0.80 1.93
N GLN A 28 -5.04 2.08 1.80
CA GLN A 28 -4.51 2.63 0.55
C GLN A 28 -3.12 2.14 0.16
N TYR A 29 -2.40 1.44 1.04
CA TYR A 29 -1.04 0.97 0.76
C TYR A 29 -0.87 -0.54 0.85
N ILE A 30 -1.96 -1.27 0.60
CA ILE A 30 -1.94 -2.72 0.46
C ILE A 30 -1.90 -3.02 -1.03
N PHE A 31 -0.90 -3.78 -1.43
CA PHE A 31 -0.69 -4.24 -2.79
C PHE A 31 -0.77 -5.76 -2.81
N SER A 32 -1.46 -6.32 -3.79
CA SER A 32 -1.38 -7.74 -4.10
C SER A 32 -0.58 -7.90 -5.37
N GLY A 33 0.38 -8.81 -5.37
CA GLY A 33 1.28 -9.04 -6.49
C GLY A 33 1.77 -10.47 -6.53
N TYR A 34 2.37 -10.85 -7.65
CA TYR A 34 2.92 -12.18 -7.85
C TYR A 34 4.43 -12.12 -8.09
N ILE A 35 5.11 -13.19 -7.69
CA ILE A 35 6.56 -13.29 -7.79
C ILE A 35 6.95 -13.48 -9.25
N VAL A 36 7.85 -12.62 -9.72
CA VAL A 36 8.50 -12.75 -11.03
C VAL A 36 9.89 -13.37 -10.88
N GLU A 37 10.59 -13.05 -9.80
CA GLU A 37 11.93 -13.56 -9.50
C GLU A 37 12.14 -13.60 -7.99
N GLY A 38 12.86 -14.62 -7.50
CA GLY A 38 13.09 -14.84 -6.07
C GLY A 38 12.19 -15.94 -5.50
N ARG A 39 12.17 -16.07 -4.16
CA ARG A 39 11.36 -17.07 -3.45
C ARG A 39 10.28 -16.39 -2.61
N PRO A 40 9.10 -17.02 -2.45
CA PRO A 40 8.09 -16.52 -1.54
C PRO A 40 8.66 -16.52 -0.11
N VAL A 41 8.60 -15.35 0.53
CA VAL A 41 9.12 -15.15 1.88
C VAL A 41 8.24 -14.17 2.63
N GLU A 42 8.06 -14.41 3.92
CA GLU A 42 7.46 -13.44 4.83
C GLU A 42 8.55 -12.64 5.51
N VAL A 43 8.48 -11.31 5.39
CA VAL A 43 9.50 -10.42 5.91
C VAL A 43 8.90 -9.07 6.28
N GLN A 44 9.43 -8.47 7.34
CA GLN A 44 9.02 -7.14 7.78
C GLN A 44 10.08 -6.11 7.39
N ASN A 45 9.62 -4.90 7.06
CA ASN A 45 10.46 -3.76 6.70
C ASN A 45 11.47 -4.04 5.57
N ALA A 46 11.11 -4.87 4.59
CA ALA A 46 11.90 -5.06 3.39
C ALA A 46 11.98 -3.75 2.60
N ILE A 47 13.11 -3.52 1.92
CA ILE A 47 13.41 -2.23 1.30
C ILE A 47 13.16 -2.31 -0.20
N VAL A 48 12.30 -1.44 -0.72
CA VAL A 48 12.12 -1.29 -2.16
C VAL A 48 13.36 -0.60 -2.74
N LEU A 49 14.04 -1.26 -3.66
CA LEU A 49 15.22 -0.74 -4.34
C LEU A 49 14.85 0.08 -5.59
N ALA A 50 13.82 -0.36 -6.28
CA ALA A 50 13.28 0.29 -7.47
C ALA A 50 11.87 -0.21 -7.76
N ASP A 51 11.14 0.55 -8.54
CA ASP A 51 9.92 0.11 -9.21
C ASP A 51 10.05 0.41 -10.70
N THR A 52 9.65 -0.55 -11.51
CA THR A 52 9.97 -0.59 -12.94
C THR A 52 8.76 -1.09 -13.73
N ASP A 53 8.79 -0.88 -15.05
CA ASP A 53 7.77 -1.41 -15.97
C ASP A 53 6.33 -1.05 -15.59
N CYS A 54 6.13 0.16 -15.06
CA CYS A 54 4.82 0.72 -14.74
C CYS A 54 4.05 1.08 -16.01
N ILE A 55 3.07 0.26 -16.35
CA ILE A 55 2.25 0.41 -17.56
C ILE A 55 0.79 0.64 -17.14
N PRO A 56 0.14 1.73 -17.60
CA PRO A 56 -1.27 1.94 -17.35
C PRO A 56 -2.14 0.96 -18.13
N ASP A 57 -3.30 0.63 -17.58
CA ASP A 57 -4.34 -0.07 -18.32
C ASP A 57 -4.96 0.83 -19.40
N LYS A 58 -5.79 0.25 -20.27
CA LYS A 58 -6.39 0.97 -21.40
C LYS A 58 -7.30 2.12 -20.96
N GLU A 59 -7.91 2.00 -19.78
CA GLU A 59 -8.82 2.99 -19.22
C GLU A 59 -8.10 4.05 -18.37
N TYR A 60 -6.78 3.92 -18.19
CA TYR A 60 -5.96 4.79 -17.34
C TYR A 60 -6.46 4.87 -15.89
N THR A 61 -6.99 3.78 -15.38
CA THR A 61 -7.51 3.64 -14.01
C THR A 61 -6.53 2.93 -13.09
N THR A 62 -5.66 2.08 -13.64
CA THR A 62 -4.71 1.27 -12.87
C THR A 62 -3.32 1.28 -13.51
N LEU A 63 -2.30 1.08 -12.69
CA LEU A 63 -0.92 0.86 -13.09
C LEU A 63 -0.50 -0.55 -12.70
N THR A 64 0.13 -1.27 -13.64
CA THR A 64 0.82 -2.53 -13.34
C THR A 64 2.32 -2.28 -13.38
N CYS A 65 2.99 -2.47 -12.25
CA CYS A 65 4.39 -2.20 -12.03
C CYS A 65 5.14 -3.46 -11.57
N THR A 66 6.46 -3.41 -11.54
CA THR A 66 7.35 -4.48 -11.04
C THR A 66 8.34 -3.91 -10.03
N ALA A 67 8.06 -4.18 -8.76
CA ALA A 67 8.90 -3.77 -7.65
C ALA A 67 10.08 -4.72 -7.48
N ILE A 68 11.27 -4.15 -7.30
CA ILE A 68 12.50 -4.85 -6.93
C ILE A 68 12.77 -4.57 -5.46
N ILE A 69 12.77 -5.62 -4.64
CA ILE A 69 12.79 -5.52 -3.18
C ILE A 69 14.01 -6.28 -2.64
N ASP A 70 14.77 -5.62 -1.78
CA ASP A 70 15.82 -6.24 -0.98
C ASP A 70 15.22 -6.91 0.26
N ILE A 71 15.48 -8.20 0.37
CA ILE A 71 15.05 -9.07 1.46
C ILE A 71 16.27 -9.64 2.19
N GLY A 72 17.09 -8.73 2.76
CA GLY A 72 18.25 -9.13 3.55
C GLY A 72 19.43 -9.62 2.72
N GLY A 73 19.66 -9.02 1.55
CA GLY A 73 20.75 -9.36 0.62
C GLY A 73 20.31 -10.25 -0.55
N GLU A 74 19.08 -10.75 -0.53
CA GLU A 74 18.45 -11.43 -1.66
C GLU A 74 17.49 -10.48 -2.40
N ILE A 75 17.30 -10.71 -3.70
CA ILE A 75 16.40 -9.91 -4.54
C ILE A 75 15.08 -10.64 -4.72
N LEU A 76 13.98 -9.94 -4.47
CA LEU A 76 12.64 -10.36 -4.77
C LEU A 76 12.02 -9.39 -5.78
N LYS A 77 11.56 -9.89 -6.92
CA LYS A 77 10.81 -9.10 -7.91
C LYS A 77 9.34 -9.47 -7.86
N VAL A 78 8.49 -8.47 -7.64
CA VAL A 78 7.05 -8.67 -7.51
C VAL A 78 6.32 -7.79 -8.51
N ARG A 79 5.49 -8.41 -9.34
CA ARG A 79 4.61 -7.70 -10.27
C ARG A 79 3.26 -7.47 -9.61
N TYR A 80 2.84 -6.23 -9.54
CA TYR A 80 1.66 -5.81 -8.79
C TYR A 80 0.88 -4.75 -9.55
N THR A 81 -0.42 -4.69 -9.27
CA THR A 81 -1.32 -3.73 -9.90
C THR A 81 -2.00 -2.89 -8.83
N HIS A 82 -2.09 -1.58 -9.05
CA HIS A 82 -2.75 -0.67 -8.13
C HIS A 82 -3.53 0.43 -8.88
N PRO A 83 -4.54 1.05 -8.24
CA PRO A 83 -5.21 2.24 -8.76
C PRO A 83 -4.24 3.41 -9.02
N ILE A 84 -4.47 4.20 -10.06
CA ILE A 84 -3.59 5.31 -10.45
C ILE A 84 -3.55 6.46 -9.43
N ASP A 85 -4.52 6.55 -8.53
CA ASP A 85 -4.53 7.54 -7.43
C ASP A 85 -3.69 7.09 -6.22
N VAL A 86 -3.23 5.83 -6.21
CA VAL A 86 -2.33 5.29 -5.19
C VAL A 86 -0.89 5.43 -5.67
N PRO A 87 0.03 6.03 -4.89
CA PRO A 87 1.43 6.15 -5.30
C PRO A 87 2.14 4.80 -5.45
N CYS A 88 2.86 4.62 -6.56
CA CYS A 88 3.72 3.46 -6.82
C CYS A 88 4.74 3.25 -5.69
N LEU A 89 5.16 2.01 -5.46
CA LEU A 89 6.31 1.71 -4.62
C LEU A 89 7.52 2.46 -5.17
N SER A 90 8.29 3.09 -4.29
CA SER A 90 9.42 3.92 -4.68
C SER A 90 10.67 3.52 -3.92
N ARG A 91 11.85 3.83 -4.48
CA ARG A 91 13.12 3.51 -3.84
C ARG A 91 13.17 4.08 -2.41
N GLY A 92 13.46 3.21 -1.45
CA GLY A 92 13.51 3.56 -0.03
C GLY A 92 12.19 3.36 0.72
N ASP A 93 11.09 3.06 0.02
CA ASP A 93 9.88 2.57 0.68
C ASP A 93 10.19 1.29 1.45
N LYS A 94 9.56 1.17 2.62
CA LYS A 94 9.60 -0.06 3.40
C LYS A 94 8.28 -0.79 3.21
N VAL A 95 8.34 -2.11 3.05
CA VAL A 95 7.16 -2.95 2.89
C VAL A 95 7.22 -4.16 3.83
N ASN A 96 6.08 -4.52 4.39
CA ASN A 96 5.87 -5.82 5.01
C ASN A 96 5.30 -6.76 3.95
N ILE A 97 5.84 -7.98 3.88
CA ILE A 97 5.47 -8.99 2.90
C ILE A 97 4.88 -10.18 3.64
N SER A 98 3.70 -10.63 3.20
CA SER A 98 3.06 -11.87 3.66
C SER A 98 2.65 -12.72 2.46
N ILE A 99 2.67 -14.03 2.61
CA ILE A 99 2.29 -14.96 1.54
C ILE A 99 0.76 -15.15 1.57
N GLU A 100 0.09 -14.92 0.44
CA GLU A 100 -1.35 -15.20 0.28
C GLU A 100 -1.63 -16.52 -0.47
N GLY A 101 -0.66 -16.99 -1.27
CA GLY A 101 -0.71 -18.26 -1.98
C GLY A 101 0.65 -18.60 -2.59
N ASP A 102 0.74 -19.72 -3.31
CA ASP A 102 2.02 -20.31 -3.76
C ASP A 102 2.98 -19.32 -4.46
N SER A 103 2.46 -18.35 -5.20
CA SER A 103 3.26 -17.30 -5.87
C SER A 103 2.71 -15.90 -5.67
N THR A 104 1.69 -15.73 -4.81
CA THR A 104 1.01 -14.46 -4.57
C THR A 104 1.42 -13.92 -3.21
N LEU A 105 1.84 -12.66 -3.22
CA LEU A 105 2.29 -11.93 -2.06
C LEU A 105 1.39 -10.73 -1.83
N ARG A 106 1.16 -10.44 -0.55
CA ARG A 106 0.59 -9.18 -0.10
C ARG A 106 1.71 -8.29 0.43
N LEU A 107 1.85 -7.12 -0.17
CA LEU A 107 2.80 -6.09 0.26
C LEU A 107 2.05 -4.97 0.97
N ILE A 108 2.55 -4.54 2.12
CA ILE A 108 1.96 -3.46 2.90
C ILE A 108 3.03 -2.40 3.11
N ARG A 109 2.88 -1.22 2.50
CA ARG A 109 3.83 -0.10 2.71
C ARG A 109 3.80 0.32 4.18
N VAL A 110 4.98 0.49 4.75
CA VAL A 110 5.17 0.99 6.11
C VAL A 110 5.50 2.48 6.03
N GLY A 111 4.54 3.31 6.41
CA GLY A 111 4.70 4.77 6.46
C GLY A 111 4.23 5.48 5.20
N LYS A 112 4.61 6.75 5.08
CA LYS A 112 4.26 7.58 3.93
C LYS A 112 5.07 7.16 2.70
N PRO A 113 4.53 7.32 1.48
CA PRO A 113 5.29 7.16 0.25
C PRO A 113 6.54 8.04 0.25
N SER A 114 7.66 7.51 -0.24
CA SER A 114 8.90 8.27 -0.40
C SER A 114 8.84 9.32 -1.52
N MET A 115 7.89 9.20 -2.44
CA MET A 115 7.59 10.22 -3.45
C MET A 115 6.09 10.50 -3.52
N GLU A 116 5.75 11.77 -3.78
CA GLU A 116 4.41 12.17 -4.17
C GLU A 116 4.16 11.75 -5.63
N HIS A 117 2.89 11.56 -5.99
CA HIS A 117 2.48 11.14 -7.33
C HIS A 117 2.61 12.29 -8.34
#